data_AF-Q95JC4-F1
#
_entry.id   AF-Q95JC4-F1
#
_cell.length_a   1.000
_cell.length_b   1.000
_cell.length_c   1.000
_cell.angle_alpha   90.00
_cell.angle_beta   90.00
_cell.angle_gamma   90.00
#
_symmetry.space_group_name_H-M   'P 1'
#
loop_
_entity.id
_entity.type
_entity.pdbx_description
1 polymer ?
#
loop_
_entity_poly.entity_id
_entity_poly.type
_entity_poly.pdbx_seq_one_letter_code
_entity_poly.pdbx_strand_id
1 'polypeptide(L)' 'DEKIGWRNDASHLLVFTTDAKTHIALDGRLAGIVQPNDGQCHVGSDNHYSASTTMDYPSLGLMTEKLSQ' A
#
# COMPACT_ATOMS: atom_id res chain seq x y z
N ASP A 1 2.92 1.57 13.54
CA ASP A 1 3.56 2.79 13.00
C ASP A 1 5.08 2.90 13.17
N GLU A 2 5.81 1.80 13.40
CA GLU A 2 7.28 1.88 13.59
C GLU A 2 8.11 1.20 12.50
N LYS A 3 7.49 0.50 11.54
CA LYS A 3 8.23 -0.37 10.60
C LYS A 3 9.10 0.40 9.61
N ILE A 4 8.66 1.58 9.15
CA ILE A 4 9.41 2.44 8.23
C ILE A 4 10.29 3.46 8.98
N GLY A 5 9.92 3.81 10.21
CA GLY A 5 10.71 4.73 11.05
C GLY A 5 10.59 6.21 10.68
N TRP A 6 9.42 6.66 10.24
CA TRP A 6 9.17 8.08 10.02
C TRP A 6 9.34 8.87 11.32
N ARG A 7 10.09 9.98 11.26
CA ARG A 7 10.25 10.90 12.41
C ARG A 7 9.03 11.81 12.51
N ASN A 8 8.50 12.01 13.72
CA ASN A 8 7.32 12.83 13.94
C ASN A 8 7.48 14.28 13.44
N ASP A 9 8.59 14.94 13.73
CA ASP A 9 8.82 16.36 13.39
C ASP A 9 9.69 16.52 12.12
N ALA A 10 9.30 15.87 11.03
CA ALA A 10 10.03 15.93 9.76
C ALA A 10 9.08 15.91 8.55
N SER A 11 9.55 16.43 7.42
CA SER A 11 8.88 16.21 6.14
C SER A 11 9.05 14.76 5.70
N HIS A 12 7.94 14.08 5.36
CA HIS A 12 7.96 12.71 4.87
C HIS A 12 7.90 12.71 3.35
N LEU A 13 9.01 12.36 2.71
CA LEU A 13 9.09 12.27 1.26
C LEU A 13 9.18 10.80 0.84
N LEU A 14 8.24 10.36 0.01
CA LEU A 14 8.27 9.04 -0.62
C LEU A 14 8.62 9.20 -2.10
N VAL A 15 9.84 8.78 -2.48
CA VAL A 15 10.30 8.79 -3.87
C VAL A 15 9.91 7.47 -4.52
N PHE A 16 8.97 7.51 -5.47
CA PHE A 16 8.54 6.34 -6.23
C PHE A 16 9.14 6.37 -7.64
N THR A 17 9.80 5.28 -8.04
CA THR A 17 10.45 5.16 -9.35
C THR A 17 9.97 3.91 -10.06
N THR A 18 9.47 4.07 -11.28
CA THR A 18 9.06 2.98 -12.18
C THR A 18 9.15 3.47 -13.64
N ASP A 19 9.32 2.55 -14.59
CA ASP A 19 9.22 2.79 -16.03
C ASP A 19 7.89 2.30 -16.62
N ALA A 20 6.97 1.81 -15.78
CA ALA A 20 5.72 1.18 -16.18
C ALA A 20 4.48 1.73 -15.44
N LYS A 21 3.29 1.32 -15.94
CA LYS A 21 2.01 1.63 -15.29
C LYS A 21 1.80 0.75 -14.04
N THR A 22 1.06 1.28 -13.07
CA THR A 22 0.69 0.57 -11.85
C THR A 22 -0.70 -0.05 -11.94
N HIS A 23 -0.91 -1.14 -11.22
CA HIS A 23 -2.25 -1.69 -10.98
C HIS A 23 -2.98 -0.90 -9.89
N ILE A 24 -4.30 -0.84 -9.99
CA ILE A 24 -5.19 -0.18 -9.03
C ILE A 24 -6.34 -1.10 -8.65
N ALA A 25 -7.14 -0.70 -7.65
CA ALA A 25 -8.31 -1.45 -7.23
C ALA A 25 -9.15 -1.98 -8.40
N LEU A 26 -9.62 -3.22 -8.24
CA LEU A 26 -10.29 -4.11 -9.19
C LEU A 26 -9.38 -4.82 -10.22
N ASP A 27 -8.11 -4.44 -10.38
CA ASP A 27 -7.20 -5.18 -11.26
C ASP A 27 -6.87 -6.58 -10.69
N GLY A 28 -6.78 -6.72 -9.36
CA GLY A 28 -6.52 -8.00 -8.68
C GLY A 28 -7.64 -9.03 -8.87
N ARG A 29 -8.81 -8.60 -9.35
CA ARG A 29 -9.93 -9.48 -9.69
C ARG A 29 -9.54 -10.53 -10.74
N LEU A 30 -8.61 -10.22 -11.65
CA LEU A 30 -8.10 -11.18 -12.64
C LEU A 30 -7.37 -12.36 -11.98
N ALA A 31 -6.78 -12.14 -10.80
CA ALA A 31 -6.15 -13.18 -9.99
C ALA A 31 -7.11 -13.80 -8.95
N GLY A 32 -8.40 -13.46 -8.99
CA GLY A 32 -9.39 -13.92 -8.00
C GLY A 32 -9.34 -13.19 -6.65
N ILE A 33 -8.54 -12.14 -6.54
CA ILE A 33 -8.44 -11.31 -5.32
C ILE A 33 -9.55 -10.27 -5.37
N VAL A 34 -10.55 -10.43 -4.49
CA VAL A 34 -11.77 -9.58 -4.48
C VAL A 34 -11.96 -8.82 -3.18
N GLN A 35 -11.13 -9.07 -2.18
CA GLN A 35 -11.14 -8.35 -0.91
C GLN A 35 -10.46 -6.99 -1.10
N PRO A 36 -11.15 -5.86 -0.88
CA PRO A 36 -10.52 -4.55 -0.98
C PRO A 36 -9.37 -4.37 0.03
N ASN A 37 -8.39 -3.55 -0.34
CA ASN A 37 -7.33 -3.12 0.57
C ASN A 37 -7.92 -2.33 1.75
N ASP A 38 -7.47 -2.64 2.98
CA ASP A 38 -7.99 -2.04 4.22
C ASP A 38 -7.19 -0.81 4.69
N GLY A 39 -6.09 -0.47 4.02
CA GLY A 39 -5.23 0.65 4.40
C GLY A 39 -4.53 0.48 5.76
N GLN A 40 -4.38 -0.76 6.24
CA GLN A 40 -3.66 -1.10 7.46
C GLN A 40 -2.26 -1.67 7.17
N CYS A 41 -1.41 -1.71 8.20
CA CYS A 41 -0.07 -2.27 8.08
C CYS A 41 -0.08 -3.80 8.20
N HIS A 42 0.28 -4.49 7.12
CA HIS A 42 0.43 -5.96 7.08
C HIS A 42 1.88 -6.38 6.81
N VAL A 43 2.84 -5.67 7.41
CA VAL A 43 4.27 -6.00 7.29
C VAL A 43 4.67 -6.94 8.42
N GLY A 44 5.11 -8.14 8.05
CA GLY A 44 5.51 -9.20 8.97
C GLY A 44 6.81 -8.92 9.74
N SER A 45 7.27 -9.93 10.48
CA SER A 45 8.60 -9.91 11.13
C SER A 45 9.76 -10.04 10.13
N ASP A 46 9.49 -10.58 8.94
CA ASP A 46 10.40 -10.69 7.80
C ASP A 46 10.45 -9.42 6.94
N ASN A 47 9.76 -8.35 7.35
CA ASN A 47 9.61 -7.10 6.62
C ASN A 47 8.94 -7.23 5.23
N HIS A 48 8.21 -8.31 4.98
CA HIS A 48 7.43 -8.48 3.74
C HIS A 48 5.95 -8.15 3.95
N TYR A 49 5.30 -7.66 2.90
CA TYR A 49 3.85 -7.42 2.89
C TYR A 49 3.10 -8.74 2.72
N SER A 50 2.45 -9.22 3.78
CA SER A 50 1.83 -10.54 3.80
C SER A 50 0.46 -10.61 3.12
N ALA A 51 -0.17 -9.46 2.85
CA ALA A 51 -1.51 -9.41 2.25
C ALA A 51 -1.52 -9.26 0.71
N SER A 52 -0.36 -9.42 0.06
CA SER A 52 -0.19 -9.25 -1.40
C SER A 52 -1.08 -10.15 -2.25
N THR A 53 -1.46 -11.33 -1.75
CA THR A 53 -2.32 -12.31 -2.46
C THR A 53 -3.71 -12.44 -1.85
N THR A 54 -4.02 -11.67 -0.81
CA THR A 54 -5.31 -11.76 -0.09
C THR A 54 -6.11 -10.48 -0.18
N MET A 55 -5.47 -9.32 -0.38
CA MET A 55 -6.11 -8.03 -0.59
C MET A 55 -5.75 -7.47 -1.95
N ASP A 56 -6.72 -6.84 -2.59
CA ASP A 56 -6.56 -6.18 -3.88
C ASP A 56 -5.64 -4.95 -3.76
N TYR A 57 -5.23 -4.42 -4.90
CA TYR A 57 -4.50 -3.17 -4.98
C TYR A 57 -5.30 -2.02 -4.34
N PRO A 58 -4.64 -1.02 -3.73
CA PRO A 58 -5.34 0.12 -3.18
C PRO A 58 -5.99 0.96 -4.29
N SER A 59 -7.08 1.64 -3.96
CA SER A 59 -7.67 2.65 -4.84
C SER A 59 -6.88 3.95 -4.77
N LEU A 60 -6.99 4.80 -5.81
CA LEU A 60 -6.42 6.15 -5.77
C LEU A 60 -6.96 6.97 -4.59
N GLY A 61 -8.25 6.79 -4.27
CA GLY A 61 -8.90 7.46 -3.14
C GLY A 61 -8.28 7.06 -1.79
N LEU A 62 -8.08 5.75 -1.57
CA LEU A 62 -7.46 5.25 -0.36
C LEU A 62 -6.01 5.72 -0.22
N MET A 63 -5.23 5.72 -1.32
CA MET A 63 -3.86 6.23 -1.29
C MET A 63 -3.82 7.73 -0.96
N THR A 64 -4.73 8.51 -1.54
CA THR A 64 -4.82 9.96 -1.25
C THR A 64 -5.16 10.20 0.20
N GLU A 65 -6.13 9.47 0.75
CA GLU A 65 -6.51 9.56 2.16
C GLU A 65 -5.31 9.27 3.07
N LYS A 66 -4.60 8.15 2.84
CA LYS A 66 -3.48 7.71 3.69
C LYS A 66 -2.22 8.56 3.57
N LEU A 67 -1.97 9.18 2.41
CA LEU A 67 -0.83 10.09 2.22
C LEU A 67 -1.11 11.51 2.71
N SER A 68 -2.38 11.86 2.93
CA SER A 68 -2.79 13.16 3.46
C SER A 68 -2.92 13.20 4.99
N GLN A 69 -2.90 12.02 5.63
CA GLN A 69 -2.85 11.86 7.10
C GLN A 69 -1.45 12.16 7.63
#